data_AF-A0A7S3Y803-F1
#
_entry.id   AF-A0A7S3Y803-F1
#
_cell.length_a   1.000
_cell.length_b   1.000
_cell.length_c   1.000
_cell.angle_alpha   90.00
_cell.angle_beta   90.00
_cell.angle_gamma   90.00
#
_symmetry.space_group_name_H-M   'P 1'
#
loop_
_entity.id
_entity.type
_entity.pdbx_description
1 polymer ?
#
loop_
_entity_poly.entity_id
_entity_poly.type
_entity_poly.pdbx_seq_one_letter_code
_entity_poly.pdbx_strand_id
1 'polypeptide(L)'
;PVVEGMASEFEAAMDPDLATPMSIPEGLKVRTLMRRKGLEADDGFTHNSLSIWDSEEAFGRWRASLPRADAIRKMMDSGIITGPPSPLFFDGVLCLESNQGP
;
A
#
# COMPACT_ATOMS: atom_id res chain seq x y z
N PRO A 1 7.47 -8.74 -3.36
CA PRO A 1 7.58 -8.04 -4.66
C PRO A 1 6.40 -8.40 -5.57
N VAL A 2 6.00 -7.55 -6.50
CA VAL A 2 4.98 -7.93 -7.49
C VAL A 2 5.65 -8.84 -8.52
N VAL A 3 4.99 -9.95 -8.85
CA VAL A 3 5.49 -10.89 -9.87
C VAL A 3 5.51 -10.22 -11.24
N GLU A 4 6.52 -10.52 -12.05
CA GLU A 4 6.63 -9.98 -13.41
C GLU A 4 5.35 -10.28 -14.22
N GLY A 5 4.84 -9.27 -14.92
CA GLY A 5 3.57 -9.36 -15.67
C GLY A 5 2.29 -9.16 -14.84
N MET A 6 2.35 -9.22 -13.50
CA MET A 6 1.17 -9.16 -12.61
C MET A 6 0.85 -7.75 -12.07
N ALA A 7 1.40 -6.70 -12.69
CA ALA A 7 1.26 -5.33 -12.21
C ALA A 7 -0.21 -4.85 -12.23
N SER A 8 -0.95 -5.18 -13.30
CA SER A 8 -2.35 -4.77 -13.46
C SER A 8 -3.26 -5.45 -12.44
N GLU A 9 -3.05 -6.73 -12.19
CA GLU A 9 -3.78 -7.54 -11.22
C GLU A 9 -3.49 -7.06 -9.79
N PHE A 10 -2.24 -6.72 -9.51
CA PHE A 10 -1.84 -6.15 -8.23
C PHE A 10 -2.53 -4.80 -7.98
N GLU A 11 -2.54 -3.91 -8.98
CA GLU A 11 -3.19 -2.60 -8.86
C GLU A 11 -4.70 -2.73 -8.67
N ALA A 12 -5.35 -3.60 -9.44
CA ALA A 12 -6.78 -3.88 -9.28
C ALA A 12 -7.11 -4.46 -7.89
N ALA A 13 -6.24 -5.32 -7.33
CA ALA A 13 -6.42 -5.86 -5.98
C ALA A 13 -6.20 -4.81 -4.87
N MET A 14 -5.51 -3.71 -5.17
CA MET A 14 -5.22 -2.63 -4.23
C MET A 14 -6.19 -1.45 -4.34
N ASP A 15 -7.01 -1.43 -5.39
CA ASP A 15 -8.05 -0.44 -5.64
C ASP A 15 -9.26 -0.66 -4.71
N PRO A 16 -9.56 0.27 -3.79
CA PRO A 16 -10.69 0.16 -2.86
C PRO A 16 -12.07 0.21 -3.53
N ASP A 17 -12.18 0.72 -4.76
CA ASP A 17 -13.45 0.77 -5.49
C ASP A 17 -13.75 -0.55 -6.22
N LEU A 18 -12.70 -1.36 -6.49
CA LEU A 18 -12.82 -2.69 -7.09
C LEU A 18 -12.75 -3.83 -6.06
N ALA A 19 -12.08 -3.60 -4.93
CA ALA A 19 -12.05 -4.49 -3.79
C ALA A 19 -13.09 -4.03 -2.75
N THR A 20 -14.29 -4.63 -2.78
CA THR A 20 -15.41 -4.55 -1.81
C THR A 20 -15.32 -3.39 -0.80
N PRO A 21 -16.24 -2.40 -0.80
CA PRO A 21 -16.05 -1.10 -0.15
C PRO A 21 -15.47 -1.26 1.27
N MET A 22 -14.16 -1.08 1.37
CA MET A 22 -13.49 -1.15 2.66
C MET A 22 -13.83 0.13 3.39
N SER A 23 -14.46 0.01 4.56
CA SER A 23 -14.50 1.11 5.53
C SER A 23 -13.09 1.67 5.66
N ILE A 24 -12.94 2.99 5.48
CA ILE A 24 -11.67 3.68 5.67
C ILE A 24 -11.17 3.32 7.09
N PRO A 25 -9.98 2.72 7.23
CA PRO A 25 -9.46 2.36 8.55
C PRO A 25 -9.38 3.58 9.46
N GLU A 26 -9.73 3.40 10.73
CA GLU A 26 -9.61 4.45 11.73
C GLU A 26 -8.16 4.97 11.78
N GLY A 27 -8.02 6.29 11.73
CA GLY A 27 -6.73 6.97 11.77
C GLY A 27 -5.99 7.07 10.44
N LEU A 28 -6.49 6.47 9.35
CA LEU A 28 -5.91 6.67 8.02
C LEU A 28 -6.23 8.07 7.50
N LYS A 29 -5.22 8.84 7.09
CA LYS A 29 -5.37 10.18 6.49
C LYS A 29 -5.20 10.17 4.99
N VAL A 30 -4.17 9.48 4.52
CA VAL A 30 -3.81 9.42 3.11
C VAL A 30 -3.38 8.01 2.80
N ARG A 31 -3.78 7.50 1.65
CA ARG A 31 -3.20 6.30 1.04
C ARG A 31 -3.01 6.55 -0.44
N THR A 32 -1.84 6.23 -0.95
CA THR A 32 -1.56 6.25 -2.38
C THR A 32 -0.75 5.03 -2.78
N LEU A 33 -1.03 4.53 -3.98
CA LEU A 33 -0.25 3.49 -4.65
C LEU A 33 0.49 4.14 -5.81
N MET A 34 1.80 3.93 -5.87
CA MET A 34 2.66 4.51 -6.88
C MET A 34 3.44 3.40 -7.58
N ARG A 35 3.39 3.41 -8.91
CA ARG A 35 4.29 2.60 -9.74
C ARG A 35 5.63 3.34 -9.88
N ARG A 36 6.73 2.66 -9.58
CA ARG A 36 8.08 3.24 -9.74
C ARG A 36 8.35 3.40 -11.24
N LYS A 37 8.65 4.63 -11.69
CA LYS A 37 9.10 4.88 -13.07
C LYS A 37 10.63 4.85 -13.12
N GLY A 38 11.18 4.03 -14.01
CA GLY A 38 12.52 4.21 -14.55
C GLY A 38 13.67 4.14 -13.55
N LEU A 39 13.77 3.05 -12.79
CA LEU A 39 15.04 2.61 -12.23
C LEU A 39 15.04 1.09 -12.32
N GLU A 40 16.13 0.51 -12.80
CA GLU A 40 16.49 -0.85 -12.42
C GLU A 40 16.59 -0.83 -10.90
N ALA A 41 15.47 -1.13 -10.24
CA ALA A 41 15.43 -1.19 -8.81
C ALA A 41 16.11 -2.52 -8.49
N ASP A 42 17.42 -2.48 -8.26
CA ASP A 42 18.24 -3.63 -7.86
C ASP A 42 17.69 -4.32 -6.58
N ASP A 43 16.70 -3.70 -5.92
CA ASP A 43 15.95 -4.21 -4.78
C ASP A 43 14.76 -5.13 -5.17
N GLY A 44 14.41 -5.23 -6.45
CA GLY A 44 13.34 -6.07 -6.96
C GLY A 44 11.91 -5.56 -6.69
N PHE A 45 11.72 -4.29 -6.32
CA PHE A 45 10.39 -3.72 -6.06
C PHE A 45 9.91 -2.79 -7.18
N THR A 46 8.67 -2.98 -7.63
CA THR A 46 8.05 -2.22 -8.74
C THR A 46 7.03 -1.17 -8.29
N HIS A 47 6.51 -1.30 -7.06
CA HIS A 47 5.47 -0.43 -6.51
C HIS A 47 5.84 0.03 -5.11
N ASN A 48 5.40 1.23 -4.75
CA ASN A 48 5.40 1.74 -3.39
C ASN A 48 3.97 2.08 -2.99
N SER A 49 3.54 1.65 -1.80
CA SER A 49 2.35 2.20 -1.17
C SER A 49 2.77 3.11 -0.04
N LEU A 50 2.29 4.36 -0.08
CA LEU A 50 2.47 5.33 0.98
C LEU A 50 1.14 5.47 1.71
N SER A 51 1.20 5.49 3.04
CA SER A 51 0.04 5.76 3.88
C SER A 51 0.44 6.64 5.06
N ILE A 52 -0.39 7.64 5.36
CA ILE A 52 -0.23 8.56 6.49
C ILE A 52 -1.31 8.25 7.52
N TRP A 53 -0.91 8.17 8.79
CA TRP A 53 -1.76 7.76 9.89
C TRP A 53 -1.70 8.77 11.04
N ASP A 54 -2.76 8.83 11.85
CA ASP A 54 -2.80 9.63 13.09
C ASP A 54 -1.72 9.20 14.08
N SER A 55 -1.42 7.90 14.14
CA SER A 55 -0.40 7.36 15.03
C SER A 55 0.12 6.01 14.55
N GLU A 56 1.28 5.59 15.06
CA GLU A 56 1.83 4.25 14.81
C GLU A 56 0.89 3.15 15.32
N GLU A 57 0.21 3.36 16.44
CA GLU A 57 -0.75 2.40 16.99
C GLU A 57 -1.97 2.21 16.08
N ALA A 58 -2.46 3.27 15.44
CA ALA A 58 -3.56 3.19 14.48
C ALA A 58 -3.16 2.32 13.27
N PHE A 59 -1.96 2.56 12.72
CA PHE A 59 -1.39 1.71 11.67
C PHE A 59 -1.22 0.27 12.15
N GLY A 60 -0.71 0.06 13.37
CA GLY A 60 -0.51 -1.26 13.96
C GLY A 60 -1.79 -2.07 14.05
N ARG A 61 -2.89 -1.46 14.54
CA ARG A 61 -4.21 -2.10 14.59
C ARG A 61 -4.71 -2.51 13.22
N TRP A 62 -4.62 -1.61 12.23
CA TRP A 62 -5.01 -1.94 10.85
C TRP A 62 -4.12 -3.04 10.25
N ARG A 63 -2.80 -2.96 10.44
CA ARG A 63 -1.84 -3.92 9.90
C ARG A 63 -2.05 -5.34 10.47
N ALA A 64 -2.48 -5.44 11.72
CA ALA A 64 -2.81 -6.69 12.39
C ALA A 64 -4.23 -7.20 12.09
N SER A 65 -5.06 -6.43 11.39
CA SER A 65 -6.44 -6.81 11.10
C SER A 65 -6.53 -8.05 10.19
N LEU A 66 -7.49 -8.93 10.48
CA LEU A 66 -7.76 -10.12 9.67
C LEU A 66 -8.06 -9.79 8.20
N PRO A 67 -8.89 -8.77 7.87
CA PRO A 67 -9.16 -8.43 6.47
C PRO A 67 -7.90 -8.11 5.68
N ARG A 68 -6.98 -7.35 6.28
CA ARG A 68 -5.70 -7.02 5.64
C ARG A 68 -4.82 -8.26 5.49
N ALA A 69 -4.73 -9.10 6.53
CA ALA A 69 -3.92 -10.31 6.49
C ALA A 69 -4.42 -11.28 5.40
N ASP A 70 -5.74 -11.45 5.30
CA ASP A 70 -6.39 -12.29 4.30
C ASP A 70 -6.19 -11.76 2.88
N ALA A 71 -6.25 -10.44 2.67
CA ALA A 71 -5.98 -9.83 1.37
C ALA A 71 -4.53 -10.08 0.90
N ILE A 72 -3.55 -9.94 1.80
CA ILE A 72 -2.15 -10.26 1.49
C ILE A 72 -1.99 -11.75 1.17
N ARG A 73 -2.57 -12.63 1.99
CA ARG A 73 -2.53 -14.09 1.76
C ARG A 73 -3.12 -14.44 0.39
N LYS A 74 -4.30 -13.91 0.06
CA LYS A 74 -4.95 -14.15 -1.24
C LYS A 74 -4.07 -13.73 -2.42
N MET A 75 -3.41 -12.58 -2.35
CA MET A 75 -2.48 -12.14 -3.40
C MET A 75 -1.26 -13.05 -3.54
N MET A 76 -0.74 -13.56 -2.42
CA MET A 76 0.36 -14.53 -2.43
C MET A 76 -0.07 -15.86 -3.04
N ASP A 77 -1.20 -16.42 -2.60
CA ASP A 77 -1.75 -17.68 -3.11
C ASP A 77 -2.09 -17.60 -4.61
N SER A 78 -2.46 -16.40 -5.09
CA SER A 78 -2.75 -16.13 -6.51
C SER A 78 -1.49 -15.82 -7.34
N GLY A 79 -0.30 -15.83 -6.74
CA GLY A 79 0.96 -15.54 -7.45
C GLY A 79 1.11 -14.09 -7.91
N ILE A 80 0.33 -13.15 -7.34
CA ILE A 80 0.42 -11.71 -7.68
C ILE A 80 1.66 -11.10 -7.00
N ILE A 81 1.95 -11.51 -5.77
CA ILE A 81 3.13 -11.07 -5.02
C ILE A 81 3.92 -12.26 -4.49
N THR A 82 5.24 -12.14 -4.48
CA THR A 82 6.17 -13.17 -3.96
C THR A 82 6.31 -13.19 -2.44
N GLY A 83 5.75 -12.19 -1.76
CA GLY A 83 5.87 -12.03 -0.32
C GLY A 83 5.15 -10.79 0.18
N PRO A 84 4.97 -10.66 1.50
CA PRO A 84 4.25 -9.54 2.09
C PRO A 84 4.95 -8.19 1.82
N PRO A 85 4.23 -7.08 1.86
CA PRO A 85 4.83 -5.75 1.79
C PRO A 85 5.82 -5.51 2.94
N SER A 86 6.99 -4.96 2.61
CA SER A 86 8.04 -4.56 3.55
C SER A 86 7.89 -3.06 3.87
N PRO A 87 7.33 -2.68 5.05
CA PRO A 87 7.11 -1.28 5.39
C PRO A 87 8.42 -0.62 5.85
N LEU A 88 8.54 0.67 5.54
CA LEU A 88 9.45 1.59 6.21
C LEU A 88 8.60 2.59 7.00
N PHE A 89 9.10 3.01 8.17
CA PHE A 89 8.42 3.94 9.07
C PHE A 89 9.15 5.27 9.08
N PHE A 90 8.37 6.36 9.06
CA PHE A 90 8.89 7.72 9.02
C PHE A 90 8.01 8.60 9.92
N ASP A 91 8.64 9.48 10.69
CA ASP A 91 7.93 10.52 11.43
C ASP A 91 7.60 11.70 10.51
N GLY A 92 6.31 12.09 10.49
CA GLY A 92 5.84 13.25 9.74
C GLY A 92 6.22 14.55 10.45
N VAL A 93 7.47 15.01 10.29
CA VAL A 93 7.97 16.22 10.96
C VAL A 93 7.37 17.52 10.37
N LEU A 94 7.03 17.51 9.08
CA LEU A 94 6.53 18.69 8.37
C LEU A 94 5.55 18.29 7.26
N CYS A 95 4.34 18.85 7.31
CA CYS A 95 3.38 18.77 6.21
C CYS A 95 3.41 20.10 5.42
N LEU A 96 3.71 20.01 4.13
CA LEU A 96 3.68 21.16 3.23
C LEU A 96 2.49 21.01 2.29
N GLU A 97 1.55 21.93 2.39
CA GLU A 97 0.39 22.00 1.49
C GLU A 97 0.69 23.00 0.36
N SER A 98 0.46 22.60 -0.89
CA SER A 98 0.49 23.53 -2.00
C SER A 98 -0.85 24.28 -2.06
N ASN A 99 -0.81 25.61 -1.94
CA ASN A 99 -1.99 26.46 -2.16
C ASN A 99 -2.47 26.45 -3.63
N GLN A 100 -1.69 25.85 -4.52
CA GLN A 100 -2.04 25.55 -5.90
C GLN A 100 -2.32 24.04 -5.93
N GLY A 101 -3.59 23.64 -6.00
CA GLY A 101 -3.94 22.24 -6.21
C GLY A 101 -3.32 21.69 -7.52
N PRO A 102 -3.48 20.39 -7.81
CA PRO A 102 -3.10 19.82 -9.10
C PRO A 102 -3.79 20.51 -10.28
#